data_AF-A0A4Q5HB46-F1
#
_entry.id   AF-A0A4Q5HB46-F1
#
_cell.length_a   1.000
_cell.length_b   1.000
_cell.length_c   1.000
_cell.angle_alpha   90.00
_cell.angle_beta   90.00
_cell.angle_gamma   90.00
#
_symmetry.space_group_name_H-M   'P 1'
#
loop_
_entity.id
_entity.type
_entity.pdbx_description
1 polymer ?
#
loop_
_entity_poly.entity_id
_entity_poly.type
_entity_poly.pdbx_seq_one_letter_code
_entity_poly.pdbx_strand_id
1 'polypeptide(L)'
;MLMKKILNVSEMKQVRGGAVPSDYCNPGDVLFTCATGYNSGFITKGVACGRNASEVAARIREERIWESPNLEYEGINVKCW
;
A
#
# COMPACT_ATOMS: atom_id res chain seq x y z
N MET A 1 35.07 -4.25 -17.64
CA MET A 1 33.88 -4.87 -18.25
C MET A 1 32.70 -4.62 -17.32
N LEU A 2 31.79 -3.71 -17.68
CA LEU A 2 30.64 -3.35 -16.85
C LEU A 2 29.54 -4.41 -17.06
N MET A 3 29.29 -5.26 -16.07
CA MET A 3 28.15 -6.17 -16.09
C MET A 3 26.86 -5.34 -16.07
N LYS A 4 26.14 -5.29 -17.20
CA LYS A 4 24.74 -4.85 -17.21
C LYS A 4 23.93 -5.94 -16.52
N LYS A 5 23.62 -5.75 -15.24
CA LYS A 5 22.68 -6.59 -14.51
C LYS A 5 21.31 -6.39 -15.18
N ILE A 6 20.90 -7.36 -15.98
CA ILE A 6 19.54 -7.41 -16.53
C ILE A 6 18.65 -7.59 -15.31
N LEU A 7 17.85 -6.56 -14.98
CA LEU A 7 16.83 -6.67 -13.93
C LEU A 7 15.95 -7.87 -14.30
N ASN A 8 15.85 -8.82 -13.37
CA ASN A 8 15.01 -9.98 -13.53
C ASN A 8 13.55 -9.50 -13.69
N VAL A 9 12.72 -10.17 -14.48
CA VAL A 9 11.32 -9.77 -14.72
C VAL A 9 10.54 -9.64 -13.40
N SER A 10 10.97 -10.36 -12.37
CA SER A 10 10.52 -10.26 -10.97
C SER A 10 10.88 -8.92 -10.29
N GLU A 11 12.00 -8.29 -10.63
CA GLU A 11 12.40 -6.95 -10.16
C GLU A 11 11.75 -5.82 -10.97
N MET A 12 11.35 -6.07 -12.22
CA MET A 12 10.64 -5.10 -13.06
C MET A 12 9.15 -4.96 -12.71
N LYS A 13 8.59 -5.81 -11.84
CA LYS A 13 7.18 -5.73 -11.43
C LYS A 13 6.87 -4.62 -10.40
N GLN A 14 7.83 -3.73 -10.13
CA GLN A 14 7.63 -2.53 -9.30
C GLN A 14 7.86 -1.20 -10.04
N VAL A 15 7.93 -1.21 -11.38
CA VAL A 15 8.00 0.04 -12.15
C VAL A 15 6.58 0.42 -12.60
N ARG A 16 5.86 1.17 -11.76
CA ARG A 16 4.46 1.64 -11.94
C ARG A 16 3.42 0.54 -11.74
N GLY A 17 3.09 0.30 -10.47
CA GLY A 17 2.15 -0.73 -9.98
C GLY A 17 0.70 -0.57 -10.43
N GLY A 18 0.44 -0.85 -11.70
CA GLY A 18 -0.88 -1.26 -12.18
C GLY A 18 -0.96 -2.79 -12.18
N ALA A 19 -1.07 -3.40 -10.99
CA ALA A 19 -1.35 -4.82 -10.87
C ALA A 19 -2.84 -5.01 -10.61
N VAL A 20 -3.50 -5.68 -11.55
CA VAL A 20 -4.94 -6.01 -11.56
C VAL A 20 -5.27 -6.80 -10.28
N PRO A 21 -6.22 -6.37 -9.43
CA PRO A 21 -6.05 -6.68 -8.02
C PRO A 21 -7.19 -7.56 -7.44
N SER A 22 -8.10 -8.06 -8.26
CA SER A 22 -9.23 -8.88 -7.80
C SER A 22 -8.86 -10.34 -7.49
N ASP A 23 -7.79 -10.89 -8.07
CA ASP A 23 -7.39 -12.31 -7.89
C ASP A 23 -6.38 -12.54 -6.74
N TYR A 24 -5.98 -11.51 -5.99
CA TYR A 24 -4.98 -11.62 -4.90
C TYR A 24 -5.58 -11.76 -3.50
N CYS A 25 -6.88 -11.56 -3.34
CA CYS A 25 -7.51 -11.55 -2.03
C CYS A 25 -7.95 -12.96 -1.62
N ASN A 26 -7.91 -13.24 -0.31
CA ASN A 26 -8.42 -14.49 0.22
C ASN A 26 -9.92 -14.65 -0.10
N PRO A 27 -10.43 -15.88 -0.22
CA PRO A 27 -11.85 -16.10 -0.44
C PRO A 27 -12.70 -15.38 0.62
N GLY A 28 -13.58 -14.49 0.17
CA GLY A 28 -14.43 -13.67 1.04
C GLY A 28 -13.92 -12.25 1.33
N ASP A 29 -12.70 -11.93 0.91
CA ASP A 29 -12.17 -10.55 0.92
C ASP A 29 -12.40 -9.89 -0.43
N VAL A 30 -12.62 -8.57 -0.39
CA VAL A 30 -12.64 -7.72 -1.58
C VAL A 30 -11.40 -6.83 -1.57
N LEU A 31 -11.05 -6.36 -2.75
CA LEU A 31 -9.94 -5.44 -2.88
C LEU A 31 -10.43 -3.98 -2.77
N PHE A 32 -9.82 -3.24 -1.86
CA PHE A 32 -10.01 -1.81 -1.69
C PHE A 32 -8.86 -1.01 -2.27
N THR A 33 -9.18 0.18 -2.80
CA THR A 33 -8.16 1.19 -3.10
C THR A 33 -8.02 2.09 -1.88
N CYS A 34 -6.79 2.22 -1.39
CA CYS A 34 -6.48 3.00 -0.21
C CYS A 34 -5.55 4.17 -0.56
N ALA A 35 -5.84 5.34 0.01
CA ALA A 35 -4.97 6.49 0.00
C ALA A 35 -4.48 6.77 1.42
N THR A 36 -3.16 6.91 1.57
CA THR A 36 -2.51 7.31 2.81
C THR A 36 -1.95 8.70 2.64
N GLY A 37 -2.55 9.66 3.35
CA GLY A 37 -2.11 11.03 3.44
C GLY A 37 -1.25 11.25 4.68
N TYR A 38 -0.22 12.06 4.52
CA TYR A 38 0.68 12.53 5.58
C TYR A 38 0.48 14.04 5.75
N ASN A 39 0.65 14.59 6.96
CA ASN A 39 0.52 16.04 7.18
C ASN A 39 1.50 16.90 6.35
N SER A 40 2.59 16.30 5.86
CA SER A 40 3.48 16.95 4.88
C SER A 40 2.80 17.26 3.53
N GLY A 41 1.56 16.81 3.32
CA GLY A 41 0.84 16.92 2.06
C GLY A 41 1.16 15.79 1.08
N PHE A 42 2.09 14.90 1.43
CA PHE A 42 2.38 13.72 0.63
C PHE A 42 1.20 12.73 0.71
N ILE A 43 0.82 12.16 -0.44
CA ILE A 43 -0.24 11.16 -0.52
C ILE A 43 0.27 9.98 -1.32
N THR A 44 0.19 8.80 -0.73
CA THR A 44 0.45 7.53 -1.42
C THR A 44 -0.86 6.82 -1.68
N LYS A 45 -0.94 6.08 -2.79
CA LYS A 45 -2.07 5.23 -3.12
C LYS A 45 -1.59 3.79 -3.24
N GLY A 46 -2.40 2.88 -2.74
CA GLY A 46 -2.16 1.44 -2.79
C GLY A 46 -3.48 0.69 -2.87
N VAL A 47 -3.38 -0.62 -3.01
CA VAL A 47 -4.54 -1.52 -2.95
C VAL A 47 -4.33 -2.52 -1.83
N ALA A 48 -5.40 -2.89 -1.14
CA ALA A 48 -5.34 -3.82 -0.04
C ALA A 48 -6.60 -4.67 0.04
N CYS A 49 -6.44 -5.93 0.42
CA CYS A 49 -7.53 -6.87 0.61
C CYS A 49 -8.13 -6.75 2.01
N GLY A 50 -9.45 -6.90 2.10
CA GLY A 50 -10.15 -7.14 3.35
C GLY A 50 -11.66 -7.19 3.16
N ARG A 51 -12.40 -7.24 4.25
CA ARG A 51 -13.87 -7.35 4.21
C ARG A 51 -14.56 -5.99 4.21
N ASN A 52 -13.94 -5.01 4.87
CA ASN A 52 -14.49 -3.67 5.04
C ASN A 52 -13.40 -2.61 4.83
N ALA A 53 -13.73 -1.54 4.11
CA ALA A 53 -12.81 -0.44 3.83
C ALA A 53 -12.23 0.20 5.12
N SER A 54 -13.07 0.37 6.15
CA SER A 54 -12.67 0.97 7.43
C SER A 54 -11.64 0.11 8.18
N GLU A 55 -11.84 -1.20 8.19
CA GLU A 55 -10.95 -2.16 8.83
C GLU A 55 -9.59 -2.20 8.11
N VAL A 56 -9.62 -2.23 6.77
CA VAL A 56 -8.40 -2.17 5.95
C VAL A 56 -7.65 -0.86 6.18
N ALA A 57 -8.35 0.27 6.25
CA ALA A 57 -7.73 1.57 6.51
C ALA A 57 -7.08 1.62 7.90
N ALA A 58 -7.74 1.09 8.92
CA ALA A 58 -7.21 1.02 10.28
C ALA A 58 -5.95 0.15 10.35
N ARG A 59 -5.97 -1.04 9.74
CA ARG A 59 -4.81 -1.94 9.68
C ARG A 59 -3.61 -1.29 9.01
N ILE A 60 -3.81 -0.68 7.85
CA ILE A 60 -2.73 0.03 7.12
C ILE A 60 -2.18 1.17 7.97
N ARG A 61 -3.04 1.90 8.68
CA ARG A 61 -2.60 2.98 9.57
C ARG A 61 -1.70 2.45 10.69
N GLU A 62 -2.12 1.38 11.35
CA GLU A 62 -1.35 0.74 12.43
C GLU A 62 -0.01 0.19 11.94
N GLU A 63 0.01 -0.49 10.78
CA GLU A 63 1.25 -0.97 10.15
C GLU A 63 2.22 0.17 9.87
N ARG A 64 1.74 1.30 9.32
CA ARG A 64 2.58 2.48 9.08
C ARG A 64 3.13 3.09 10.36
N ILE A 65 2.31 3.18 11.40
CA ILE A 65 2.76 3.68 12.71
C ILE A 65 3.78 2.72 13.32
N TRP A 66 3.61 1.41 13.17
CA TRP A 66 4.58 0.43 13.62
C TRP A 66 5.93 0.57 12.89
N GLU A 67 5.91 0.76 11.57
CA GLU A 67 7.11 1.02 10.76
C GLU A 67 7.76 2.37 11.12
N SER A 68 6.97 3.37 11.54
CA SER A 68 7.43 4.72 11.83
C SER A 68 6.56 5.37 12.92
N PRO A 69 6.91 5.17 14.21
CA PRO A 69 6.08 5.60 15.35
C PRO A 69 5.80 7.11 15.39
N ASN A 70 6.70 7.91 14.82
CA ASN A 70 6.52 9.37 14.72
C ASN A 70 5.25 9.76 13.95
N LEU A 71 4.74 8.90 13.06
CA LEU A 71 3.52 9.15 12.29
C LEU A 71 2.26 9.26 13.15
N GLU A 72 2.26 8.71 14.36
CA GLU A 72 1.16 8.88 15.31
C GLU A 72 1.00 10.35 15.70
N TYR A 73 2.12 11.06 15.87
CA TYR A 73 2.16 12.48 16.24
C TYR A 73 2.19 13.41 15.03
N GLU A 74 2.87 13.00 13.96
CA GLU A 74 2.97 13.79 12.72
C GLU A 74 1.65 13.80 11.95
N GLY A 75 0.71 12.90 12.22
CA GLY A 75 -0.59 12.87 11.57
C GLY A 75 -0.56 12.08 10.27
N ILE A 76 -1.17 10.90 10.34
CA ILE A 76 -1.42 10.00 9.21
C ILE A 76 -2.92 9.76 9.05
N ASN A 77 -3.41 9.88 7.82
CA ASN A 77 -4.80 9.58 7.48
C ASN A 77 -4.84 8.50 6.41
N VAL A 78 -5.57 7.42 6.65
CA VAL A 78 -5.78 6.36 5.66
C VAL A 78 -7.27 6.32 5.33
N LYS A 79 -7.58 6.34 4.04
CA LYS A 79 -8.94 6.20 3.52
C LYS A 79 -8.98 5.14 2.44
N CYS A 80 -9.84 4.15 2.59
CA CYS A 80 -10.06 3.10 1.61
C CYS A 80 -11.50 3.19 1.04
N TRP A 81 -11.69 2.77 -0.20
CA TRP A 81 -12.99 2.66 -0.87
C TRP A 81 -12.97 1.59 -1.97
#